data_AF-A0A1U7Y6Q5-F1
#
_entry.id   AF-A0A1U7Y6Q5-F1
#
_cell.length_a   1.000
_cell.length_b   1.000
_cell.length_c   1.000
_cell.angle_alpha   90.00
_cell.angle_beta   90.00
_cell.angle_gamma   90.00
#
_symmetry.space_group_name_H-M   'P 1'
#
loop_
_entity.id
_entity.type
_entity.pdbx_description
1 polymer ?
#
loop_
_entity_poly.entity_id
_entity_poly.type
_entity_poly.pdbx_seq_one_letter_code
_entity_poly.pdbx_strand_id
1 'polypeptide(L)'
;MTEECKYTIIGKFLRTRPNIERIRSIFAKKVSIKGEAKIGVYDFRTVFIDVTNEKDCKTVWFRRSIEIDGMVMWLQKWSPNFKPEEDSPIVPIWFLLLGLPFHCHTWNYVKKILGPLGVPLSMDIATNYRTRPGMAKVRVKVDLTKPLVNSIWVGQEEEAYPLKGFTQKLEYEGVPKYCKHCRILGHSVLQCRVLEREKNKEKQSKNQEEEESTSRENNRGNTGVTHG
;
A
#
# COMPACT_ATOMS: atom_id res chain seq x y z
N MET A 1 -22.67 -6.88 -13.30
CA MET A 1 -22.79 -6.51 -11.87
C MET A 1 -21.61 -5.68 -11.33
N THR A 2 -20.44 -5.60 -12.00
CA THR A 2 -19.29 -4.78 -11.52
C THR A 2 -19.16 -3.40 -12.15
N GLU A 3 -19.95 -3.07 -13.18
CA GLU A 3 -19.87 -1.78 -13.90
C GLU A 3 -20.28 -0.59 -13.03
N GLU A 4 -21.22 -0.76 -12.10
CA GLU A 4 -21.69 0.32 -11.22
C GLU A 4 -20.60 0.80 -10.25
N CYS A 5 -19.69 -0.09 -9.83
CA CYS A 5 -18.59 0.24 -8.93
C CYS A 5 -17.26 0.54 -9.65
N LYS A 6 -17.30 0.73 -10.98
CA LYS A 6 -16.10 0.89 -11.81
C LYS A 6 -15.21 2.06 -11.39
N TYR A 7 -15.81 3.11 -10.86
CA TYR A 7 -15.12 4.33 -10.40
C TYR A 7 -15.14 4.48 -8.87
N THR A 8 -15.47 3.42 -8.15
CA THR A 8 -15.46 3.39 -6.69
C THR A 8 -14.03 3.29 -6.16
N ILE A 9 -13.73 4.15 -5.19
CA ILE A 9 -12.50 4.14 -4.42
C ILE A 9 -12.85 3.88 -2.96
N ILE A 10 -12.04 3.06 -2.31
CA ILE A 10 -12.19 2.77 -0.89
C ILE A 10 -11.19 3.60 -0.11
N GLY A 11 -11.69 4.40 0.81
CA GLY A 11 -10.91 5.14 1.80
C GLY A 11 -10.84 4.35 3.11
N LYS A 12 -9.65 3.95 3.54
CA LYS A 12 -9.43 3.18 4.77
C LYS A 12 -8.58 3.93 5.76
N PHE A 13 -9.03 3.94 7.00
CA PHE A 13 -8.31 4.49 8.13
C PHE A 13 -7.66 3.34 8.93
N LEU A 14 -6.45 3.59 9.45
CA LEU A 14 -5.77 2.61 10.31
C LEU A 14 -6.56 2.34 11.61
N ARG A 15 -7.29 3.35 12.09
CA ARG A 15 -8.14 3.33 13.28
C ARG A 15 -9.56 3.75 12.90
N THR A 16 -10.39 4.02 13.91
CA THR A 16 -11.73 4.58 13.70
C THR A 16 -11.67 5.84 12.85
N ARG A 17 -12.49 5.88 11.81
CA ARG A 17 -12.61 7.02 10.90
C ARG A 17 -13.21 8.23 11.63
N PRO A 18 -12.89 9.46 11.19
CA PRO A 18 -13.63 10.65 11.62
C PRO A 18 -15.11 10.60 11.23
N ASN A 19 -15.88 11.56 11.74
CA ASN A 19 -17.28 11.77 11.32
C ASN A 19 -17.38 11.94 9.80
N ILE A 20 -18.43 11.37 9.19
CA ILE A 20 -18.59 11.34 7.74
C ILE A 20 -18.67 12.75 7.12
N GLU A 21 -19.31 13.71 7.79
CA GLU A 21 -19.39 15.10 7.30
C GLU A 21 -18.03 15.78 7.30
N ARG A 22 -17.19 15.44 8.27
CA ARG A 22 -15.81 15.94 8.34
C ARG A 22 -14.97 15.38 7.19
N ILE A 23 -15.12 14.08 6.89
CA ILE A 23 -14.49 13.43 5.75
C ILE A 23 -14.91 14.12 4.44
N ARG A 24 -16.23 14.31 4.23
CA ARG A 24 -16.78 14.99 3.05
C ARG A 24 -16.23 16.41 2.88
N SER A 25 -16.26 17.20 3.96
CA SER A 25 -15.76 18.59 3.95
C SER A 25 -14.28 18.68 3.61
N ILE A 26 -13.43 17.86 4.26
CA ILE A 26 -11.98 17.89 4.00
C ILE A 26 -11.66 17.32 2.62
N PHE A 27 -12.36 16.27 2.18
CA PHE A 27 -12.19 15.73 0.84
C PHE A 27 -12.45 16.80 -0.23
N ALA A 28 -13.58 17.50 -0.14
CA ALA A 28 -13.93 18.58 -1.08
C ALA A 28 -12.91 19.72 -1.09
N LYS A 29 -12.31 20.05 0.07
CA LYS A 29 -11.24 21.06 0.17
C LYS A 29 -9.92 20.59 -0.42
N LYS A 30 -9.54 19.34 -0.20
CA LYS A 30 -8.21 18.82 -0.56
C LYS A 30 -8.17 18.26 -1.99
N VAL A 31 -9.30 17.81 -2.53
CA VAL A 31 -9.38 17.10 -3.81
C VAL A 31 -10.26 17.88 -4.78
N SER A 32 -9.63 18.38 -5.84
CA SER A 32 -10.34 18.98 -6.97
C SER A 32 -10.74 17.88 -7.96
N ILE A 33 -12.04 17.71 -8.16
CA ILE A 33 -12.66 16.83 -9.14
C ILE A 33 -13.54 17.67 -10.08
N LYS A 34 -13.78 17.18 -11.30
CA LYS A 34 -14.64 17.86 -12.27
C LYS A 34 -16.11 17.46 -12.16
N GLY A 35 -16.37 16.21 -11.79
CA GLY A 35 -17.69 15.67 -11.54
C GLY A 35 -18.05 15.69 -10.05
N GLU A 36 -18.95 14.79 -9.67
CA GLU A 36 -19.41 14.65 -8.29
C GLU A 36 -18.70 13.49 -7.60
N ALA A 37 -18.59 13.60 -6.27
CA ALA A 37 -18.16 12.52 -5.40
C ALA A 37 -19.25 12.23 -4.36
N LYS A 38 -19.74 10.99 -4.34
CA LYS A 38 -20.59 10.48 -3.27
C LYS A 38 -19.71 9.70 -2.30
N ILE A 39 -19.63 10.21 -1.07
CA ILE A 39 -18.83 9.57 -0.01
C ILE A 39 -19.77 9.00 1.03
N GLY A 40 -19.72 7.68 1.23
CA GLY A 40 -20.56 6.99 2.21
C GLY A 40 -19.76 6.12 3.15
N VAL A 41 -20.39 5.80 4.27
CA VAL A 41 -19.82 4.92 5.30
C VAL A 41 -19.96 3.48 4.82
N TYR A 42 -18.89 2.71 4.95
CA TYR A 42 -18.94 1.26 4.84
C TYR A 42 -18.92 0.61 6.23
N ASP A 43 -17.92 0.95 7.05
CA ASP A 43 -17.81 0.47 8.43
C ASP A 43 -17.17 1.54 9.35
N PHE A 44 -16.66 1.16 10.52
CA PHE A 44 -16.02 2.07 11.48
C PHE A 44 -14.62 2.58 11.05
N ARG A 45 -14.01 2.03 10.01
CA ARG A 45 -12.69 2.41 9.45
C ARG A 45 -12.73 2.71 7.95
N THR A 46 -13.81 2.37 7.27
CA THR A 46 -13.88 2.33 5.81
C THR A 46 -15.00 3.22 5.29
N VAL A 47 -14.70 3.97 4.24
CA VAL A 47 -15.65 4.73 3.43
C VAL A 47 -15.53 4.33 1.97
N PHE A 48 -16.62 4.44 1.22
CA PHE A 48 -16.59 4.40 -0.23
C PHE A 48 -16.67 5.81 -0.80
N ILE A 49 -15.99 6.03 -1.91
CA ILE A 49 -15.91 7.29 -2.64
C ILE A 49 -16.25 6.96 -4.09
N ASP A 50 -17.50 7.19 -4.47
CA ASP A 50 -17.98 6.99 -5.83
C ASP A 50 -17.86 8.30 -6.60
N VAL A 51 -17.09 8.29 -7.68
CA VAL A 51 -16.97 9.43 -8.59
C VAL A 51 -17.57 9.11 -9.95
N THR A 52 -17.99 10.15 -10.67
CA THR A 52 -18.78 9.96 -11.90
C THR A 52 -17.96 9.63 -13.14
N ASN A 53 -16.63 9.75 -13.10
CA ASN A 53 -15.80 9.55 -14.28
C ASN A 53 -14.39 9.03 -13.96
N GLU A 54 -13.75 8.46 -14.99
CA GLU A 54 -12.43 7.85 -14.88
C GLU A 54 -11.32 8.86 -14.53
N LYS A 55 -11.42 10.10 -15.04
CA LYS A 55 -10.38 11.13 -14.79
C LYS A 55 -10.34 11.49 -13.31
N ASP A 56 -11.48 11.73 -12.70
CA ASP A 56 -11.59 12.00 -11.27
C ASP A 56 -11.22 10.78 -10.44
N CYS A 57 -11.60 9.58 -10.88
CA CYS A 57 -11.19 8.34 -10.22
C CYS A 57 -9.66 8.21 -10.18
N LYS A 58 -8.98 8.49 -11.29
CA LYS A 58 -7.51 8.56 -11.34
C LYS A 58 -6.98 9.66 -10.42
N THR A 59 -7.53 10.88 -10.48
CA THR A 59 -7.11 12.00 -9.63
C THR A 59 -7.15 11.66 -8.14
N VAL A 60 -8.24 11.03 -7.68
CA VAL A 60 -8.41 10.61 -6.29
C VAL A 60 -7.44 9.47 -5.98
N TRP A 61 -7.49 8.36 -6.73
CA TRP A 61 -6.68 7.17 -6.45
C TRP A 61 -5.17 7.46 -6.44
N PHE A 62 -4.71 8.31 -7.36
CA PHE A 62 -3.31 8.69 -7.50
C PHE A 62 -2.75 9.55 -6.36
N ARG A 63 -3.62 10.11 -5.50
CA ARG A 63 -3.19 10.77 -4.27
C ARG A 63 -2.71 9.79 -3.21
N ARG A 64 -3.12 8.52 -3.28
CA ARG A 64 -2.80 7.40 -2.38
C ARG A 64 -3.30 7.54 -0.96
N SER A 65 -3.29 8.74 -0.43
CA SER A 65 -3.78 9.04 0.90
C SER A 65 -4.28 10.47 1.00
N ILE A 66 -5.24 10.69 1.89
CA ILE A 66 -5.72 12.02 2.26
C ILE A 66 -5.64 12.13 3.77
N GLU A 67 -4.96 13.15 4.26
CA GLU A 67 -4.95 13.44 5.69
C GLU A 67 -6.23 14.20 6.08
N ILE A 68 -6.91 13.73 7.12
CA ILE A 68 -8.17 14.23 7.65
C ILE A 68 -8.00 14.31 9.17
N ASP A 69 -7.89 15.53 9.73
CA ASP A 69 -7.69 15.80 11.16
C ASP A 69 -6.56 14.98 11.80
N GLY A 70 -5.38 14.98 11.16
CA GLY A 70 -4.21 14.23 11.63
C GLY A 70 -4.30 12.71 11.42
N MET A 71 -5.40 12.20 10.86
CA MET A 71 -5.55 10.80 10.48
C MET A 71 -5.34 10.62 8.98
N VAL A 72 -4.65 9.56 8.59
CA VAL A 72 -4.42 9.24 7.18
C VAL A 72 -5.50 8.28 6.69
N MET A 73 -6.26 8.72 5.68
CA MET A 73 -7.16 7.89 4.89
C MET A 73 -6.41 7.35 3.67
N TRP A 74 -6.08 6.07 3.67
CA TRP A 74 -5.45 5.38 2.53
C TRP A 74 -6.48 5.08 1.46
N LEU A 75 -6.10 5.27 0.20
CA LEU A 75 -6.97 5.14 -0.97
C LEU A 75 -6.58 3.89 -1.76
N GLN A 76 -7.55 3.02 -1.99
CA GLN A 76 -7.41 1.87 -2.89
C GLN A 76 -8.56 1.82 -3.87
N LYS A 77 -8.29 1.33 -5.08
CA LYS A 77 -9.36 1.10 -6.05
C LYS A 77 -10.23 -0.07 -5.56
N TRP A 78 -11.54 0.08 -5.63
CA TRP A 78 -12.43 -1.05 -5.35
C TRP A 78 -12.19 -2.18 -6.35
N SER A 79 -12.40 -3.42 -5.90
CA SER A 79 -12.41 -4.61 -6.74
C SER A 79 -13.44 -5.60 -6.23
N PRO A 80 -13.93 -6.54 -7.06
CA PRO A 80 -14.86 -7.58 -6.62
C PRO A 80 -14.32 -8.44 -5.46
N ASN A 81 -13.00 -8.53 -5.33
CA ASN A 81 -12.32 -9.28 -4.27
C ASN A 81 -11.97 -8.42 -3.05
N PHE A 82 -12.60 -7.24 -2.92
CA PHE A 82 -12.35 -6.33 -1.80
C PHE A 82 -12.69 -6.99 -0.46
N LYS A 83 -11.76 -6.87 0.49
CA LYS A 83 -11.92 -7.31 1.87
C LYS A 83 -11.77 -6.11 2.82
N PRO A 84 -12.76 -5.78 3.66
CA PRO A 84 -12.68 -4.67 4.60
C PRO A 84 -11.53 -4.81 5.61
N GLU A 85 -11.14 -6.04 5.94
CA GLU A 85 -10.13 -6.35 6.96
C GLU A 85 -8.70 -6.21 6.44
N GLU A 86 -8.51 -6.17 5.12
CA GLU A 86 -7.21 -6.19 4.46
C GLU A 86 -7.06 -5.02 3.47
N ASP A 87 -5.85 -4.51 3.32
CA ASP A 87 -5.50 -3.57 2.28
C ASP A 87 -4.86 -4.29 1.11
N SER A 88 -5.15 -3.81 -0.11
CA SER A 88 -4.47 -4.32 -1.29
C SER A 88 -2.96 -4.02 -1.21
N PRO A 89 -2.08 -5.01 -1.42
CA PRO A 89 -0.64 -4.74 -1.56
C PRO A 89 -0.31 -4.05 -2.89
N ILE A 90 -1.30 -3.96 -3.80
CA ILE A 90 -1.12 -3.38 -5.13
C ILE A 90 -1.39 -1.88 -5.06
N VAL A 91 -0.34 -1.06 -5.14
CA VAL A 91 -0.43 0.39 -4.98
C VAL A 91 0.31 1.14 -6.10
N PRO A 92 -0.13 2.36 -6.46
CA PRO A 92 0.66 3.23 -7.33
C PRO A 92 1.83 3.83 -6.55
N ILE A 93 3.05 3.74 -7.08
CA ILE A 93 4.24 4.43 -6.56
C ILE A 93 4.95 5.22 -7.66
N TRP A 94 5.69 6.24 -7.26
CA TRP A 94 6.53 7.01 -8.17
C TRP A 94 7.90 6.37 -8.27
N PHE A 95 8.30 6.05 -9.49
CA PHE A 95 9.66 5.69 -9.89
C PHE A 95 10.36 6.93 -10.43
N LEU A 96 11.60 7.12 -10.00
CA LEU A 96 12.50 8.19 -10.39
C LEU A 96 13.64 7.55 -11.18
N LEU A 97 13.67 7.82 -12.48
CA LEU A 97 14.68 7.34 -13.42
C LEU A 97 15.73 8.44 -13.60
N LEU A 98 16.66 8.53 -12.65
CA LEU A 98 17.73 9.53 -12.67
C LEU A 98 18.67 9.28 -13.85
N GLY A 99 19.04 10.35 -14.55
CA GLY A 99 19.99 10.28 -15.66
C GLY A 99 19.50 9.50 -16.88
N LEU A 100 18.20 9.15 -16.94
CA LEU A 100 17.63 8.49 -18.11
C LEU A 100 17.88 9.37 -19.35
N PRO A 101 18.46 8.83 -20.44
CA PRO A 101 18.70 9.61 -21.65
C PRO A 101 17.45 10.32 -22.14
N PHE A 102 17.57 11.60 -22.49
CA PHE A 102 16.42 12.46 -22.81
C PHE A 102 15.50 11.90 -23.90
N HIS A 103 16.06 11.22 -24.91
CA HIS A 103 15.28 10.59 -25.98
C HIS A 103 14.42 9.41 -25.49
N CYS A 104 14.72 8.84 -24.32
CA CYS A 104 13.94 7.81 -23.66
C CYS A 104 12.80 8.37 -22.78
N HIS A 105 12.62 9.70 -22.71
CA HIS A 105 11.53 10.35 -21.95
C HIS A 105 10.23 10.33 -22.77
N THR A 106 9.86 9.15 -23.24
CA THR A 106 8.60 8.90 -23.94
C THR A 106 7.85 7.78 -23.25
N TRP A 107 6.53 7.80 -23.37
CA TRP A 107 5.69 6.76 -22.78
C TRP A 107 6.09 5.35 -23.23
N ASN A 108 6.45 5.20 -24.52
CA ASN A 108 6.84 3.93 -25.09
C ASN A 108 8.13 3.37 -24.45
N TYR A 109 9.14 4.22 -24.22
CA TYR A 109 10.39 3.79 -23.58
C TYR A 109 10.17 3.47 -22.10
N VAL A 110 9.58 4.40 -21.33
CA VAL A 110 9.42 4.17 -19.89
C VAL A 110 8.50 2.99 -19.59
N LYS A 111 7.51 2.71 -20.47
CA LYS A 111 6.64 1.54 -20.33
C LYS A 111 7.42 0.24 -20.49
N LYS A 112 8.36 0.18 -21.43
CA LYS A 112 9.24 -0.99 -21.62
C LYS A 112 10.19 -1.17 -20.45
N ILE A 113 10.81 -0.07 -19.98
CA ILE A 113 11.76 -0.10 -18.86
C ILE A 113 11.07 -0.55 -17.57
N LEU A 114 9.87 -0.03 -17.27
CA LEU A 114 9.21 -0.26 -15.98
C LEU A 114 8.16 -1.39 -16.01
N GLY A 115 7.81 -1.91 -17.19
CA GLY A 115 6.86 -3.01 -17.37
C GLY A 115 7.20 -4.28 -16.56
N PRO A 116 8.47 -4.72 -16.49
CA PRO A 116 8.85 -5.85 -15.65
C PRO A 116 8.61 -5.62 -14.15
N LEU A 117 8.56 -4.36 -13.71
CA LEU A 117 8.44 -3.99 -12.29
C LEU A 117 6.98 -3.76 -11.85
N GLY A 118 6.06 -3.61 -12.80
CA GLY A 118 4.66 -3.34 -12.51
C GLY A 118 3.91 -2.82 -13.73
N VAL A 119 2.79 -2.13 -13.50
CA VAL A 119 1.98 -1.54 -14.57
C VAL A 119 2.18 -0.02 -14.57
N PRO A 120 2.94 0.53 -15.53
CA PRO A 120 3.07 1.98 -15.70
C PRO A 120 1.69 2.62 -15.91
N LEU A 121 1.41 3.68 -15.16
CA LEU A 121 0.10 4.37 -15.14
C LEU A 121 0.16 5.75 -15.79
N SER A 122 1.22 6.53 -15.51
CA SER A 122 1.35 7.91 -16.01
C SER A 122 2.77 8.43 -15.81
N MET A 123 3.23 9.36 -16.66
CA MET A 123 4.40 10.19 -16.37
C MET A 123 3.96 11.45 -15.61
N ASP A 124 4.86 12.04 -14.82
CA ASP A 124 4.59 13.36 -14.24
C ASP A 124 4.60 14.46 -15.32
N ILE A 125 4.12 15.65 -14.97
CA ILE A 125 4.02 16.77 -15.91
C ILE A 125 5.40 17.13 -16.47
N ALA A 126 6.42 17.25 -15.62
CA ALA A 126 7.76 17.63 -16.04
C ALA A 126 8.41 16.64 -17.02
N THR A 127 8.14 15.34 -16.85
CA THR A 127 8.62 14.29 -17.77
C THR A 127 7.82 14.29 -19.07
N ASN A 128 6.48 14.44 -19.01
CA ASN A 128 5.63 14.51 -20.20
C ASN A 128 6.02 15.69 -21.11
N TYR A 129 6.22 16.87 -20.53
CA TYR A 129 6.62 18.08 -21.26
C TYR A 129 8.14 18.20 -21.41
N ARG A 130 8.90 17.21 -20.92
CA ARG A 130 10.36 17.15 -20.99
C ARG A 130 11.07 18.40 -20.47
N THR A 131 10.49 19.06 -19.46
CA THR A 131 11.04 20.27 -18.83
C THR A 131 12.07 19.97 -17.74
N ARG A 132 12.21 18.72 -17.32
CA ARG A 132 13.22 18.25 -16.37
C ARG A 132 14.03 17.08 -16.95
N PRO A 133 15.02 17.34 -17.82
CA PRO A 133 15.74 16.29 -18.55
C PRO A 133 16.62 15.40 -17.67
N GLY A 134 17.01 15.85 -16.46
CA GLY A 134 17.84 15.05 -15.55
C GLY A 134 17.12 13.86 -14.89
N MET A 135 15.79 13.82 -14.92
CA MET A 135 15.01 12.75 -14.29
C MET A 135 13.65 12.58 -14.94
N ALA A 136 13.38 11.36 -15.41
CA ALA A 136 12.03 10.93 -15.75
C ALA A 136 11.33 10.37 -14.49
N LYS A 137 10.11 10.84 -14.21
CA LYS A 137 9.30 10.41 -13.07
C LYS A 137 8.01 9.76 -13.57
N VAL A 138 7.82 8.50 -13.18
CA VAL A 138 6.76 7.65 -13.71
C VAL A 138 6.02 6.98 -12.59
N ARG A 139 4.69 7.05 -12.61
CA ARG A 139 3.82 6.35 -11.66
C ARG A 139 3.59 4.94 -12.16
N VAL A 140 3.86 3.95 -11.33
CA VAL A 140 3.72 2.52 -11.65
C VAL A 140 2.90 1.86 -10.56
N LYS A 141 1.91 1.06 -10.95
CA LYS A 141 1.19 0.15 -10.05
C LYS A 141 2.07 -1.05 -9.76
N VAL A 142 2.49 -1.23 -8.51
CA VAL A 142 3.38 -2.31 -8.08
C VAL A 142 2.75 -3.13 -6.97
N ASP A 143 3.31 -4.30 -6.72
CA ASP A 143 2.96 -5.19 -5.62
C ASP A 143 4.00 -5.06 -4.49
N LEU A 144 3.60 -4.54 -3.33
CA LEU A 144 4.46 -4.33 -2.17
C LEU A 144 4.91 -5.63 -1.47
N THR A 145 4.36 -6.78 -1.86
CA THR A 145 4.85 -8.07 -1.35
C THR A 145 6.18 -8.48 -1.96
N LYS A 146 6.49 -7.95 -3.16
CA LYS A 146 7.71 -8.19 -3.93
C LYS A 146 8.83 -7.24 -3.49
N PRO A 147 10.11 -7.66 -3.58
CA PRO A 147 11.23 -6.79 -3.27
C PRO A 147 11.31 -5.62 -4.27
N LEU A 148 11.77 -4.48 -3.79
CA LEU A 148 12.09 -3.34 -4.64
C LEU A 148 13.40 -3.61 -5.40
N VAL A 149 13.46 -3.15 -6.65
CA VAL A 149 14.58 -3.34 -7.55
C VAL A 149 15.38 -2.03 -7.64
N ASN A 150 16.68 -2.07 -7.38
CA ASN A 150 17.50 -0.85 -7.32
C ASN A 150 17.97 -0.38 -8.70
N SER A 151 18.00 -1.26 -9.70
CA SER A 151 18.42 -0.94 -11.05
C SER A 151 17.91 -1.95 -12.06
N ILE A 152 17.78 -1.52 -13.32
CA ILE A 152 17.43 -2.38 -14.44
C ILE A 152 18.39 -2.16 -15.61
N TRP A 153 18.78 -3.24 -16.30
CA TRP A 153 19.53 -3.12 -17.55
C TRP A 153 18.59 -2.73 -18.69
N VAL A 154 18.94 -1.69 -19.44
CA VAL A 154 18.22 -1.21 -20.61
C VAL A 154 19.15 -1.36 -21.80
N GLY A 155 18.83 -2.27 -22.72
CA GLY A 155 19.62 -2.49 -23.93
C GLY A 155 18.74 -2.79 -25.13
N GLN A 156 19.34 -2.69 -26.31
CA GLN A 156 18.77 -3.26 -27.54
C GLN A 156 19.31 -4.67 -27.70
N GLU A 157 18.42 -5.63 -27.97
CA GLU A 157 18.81 -6.91 -28.55
C GLU A 157 19.06 -6.67 -30.03
N GLU A 158 20.33 -6.61 -30.44
CA GLU A 158 20.73 -6.72 -31.84
C GLU A 158 21.52 -8.03 -31.99
N GLU A 159 21.12 -8.87 -32.94
CA GLU A 159 21.76 -10.18 -33.20
C GLU A 159 23.20 -10.06 -33.70
N ALA A 160 23.60 -8.88 -34.21
CA ALA A 160 24.84 -8.70 -34.98
C ALA A 160 25.97 -7.95 -34.24
N TYR A 161 25.71 -7.36 -33.06
CA TYR A 161 26.68 -6.52 -32.35
C TYR A 161 26.61 -6.74 -30.83
N PRO A 162 27.68 -6.42 -30.06
CA PRO A 162 27.63 -6.49 -28.61
C PRO A 162 26.46 -5.64 -28.07
N LEU A 163 25.72 -6.20 -27.10
CA LEU A 163 24.56 -5.58 -26.47
C LEU A 163 24.85 -4.13 -26.05
N LYS A 164 24.35 -3.17 -26.83
CA LYS A 164 24.46 -1.75 -26.48
C LYS A 164 23.36 -1.42 -25.47
N GLY A 165 23.77 -0.99 -24.29
CA GLY A 165 22.84 -0.70 -23.21
C GLY A 165 23.47 0.07 -22.05
N PHE A 166 22.65 0.33 -21.04
CA PHE A 166 23.05 0.99 -19.81
C PHE A 166 22.25 0.46 -18.62
N THR A 167 22.84 0.56 -17.43
CA THR A 167 22.14 0.26 -16.18
C THR A 167 21.38 1.50 -15.72
N GLN A 168 20.05 1.44 -15.75
CA GLN A 168 19.19 2.48 -15.21
C GLN A 168 19.00 2.27 -13.71
N LYS A 169 19.52 3.20 -12.88
CA LYS A 169 19.22 3.24 -11.44
C LYS A 169 17.77 3.64 -11.19
N LEU A 170 17.16 3.05 -10.17
CA LEU A 170 15.77 3.26 -9.81
C LEU A 170 15.68 3.85 -8.40
N GLU A 171 15.05 5.00 -8.29
CA GLU A 171 14.66 5.58 -7.01
C GLU A 171 13.13 5.60 -6.87
N TYR A 172 12.67 5.69 -5.62
CA TYR A 172 11.26 5.55 -5.29
C TYR A 172 10.79 6.69 -4.39
N GLU A 173 9.60 7.21 -4.66
CA GLU A 173 8.99 8.26 -3.83
C GLU A 173 7.68 7.81 -3.17
N GLY A 174 7.69 7.90 -1.83
CA GLY A 174 6.58 7.61 -0.95
C GLY A 174 6.07 6.17 -1.03
N VAL A 175 6.95 5.19 -1.04
CA VAL A 175 6.56 3.78 -0.90
C VAL A 175 5.92 3.58 0.48
N PRO A 176 4.64 3.18 0.55
CA PRO A 176 4.00 2.95 1.85
C PRO A 176 4.52 1.65 2.45
N LYS A 177 4.58 1.59 3.79
CA LYS A 177 4.83 0.33 4.49
C LYS A 177 3.61 -0.58 4.35
N TYR A 178 3.84 -1.87 4.14
CA TYR A 178 2.80 -2.89 4.11
C TYR A 178 3.13 -4.00 5.11
N CYS A 179 2.19 -4.30 5.98
CA CYS A 179 2.36 -5.34 6.98
C CYS A 179 1.96 -6.70 6.40
N LYS A 180 2.91 -7.60 6.17
CA LYS A 180 2.64 -8.96 5.64
C LYS A 180 1.85 -9.85 6.62
N HIS A 181 1.80 -9.47 7.91
CA HIS A 181 1.07 -10.19 8.94
C HIS A 181 -0.44 -9.85 8.91
N CYS A 182 -0.79 -8.60 9.22
CA CYS A 182 -2.19 -8.17 9.27
C CYS A 182 -2.73 -7.62 7.93
N ARG A 183 -1.89 -7.56 6.89
CA ARG A 183 -2.24 -7.09 5.54
C ARG A 183 -2.75 -5.65 5.46
N ILE A 184 -2.30 -4.78 6.37
CA ILE A 184 -2.68 -3.36 6.43
C ILE A 184 -1.51 -2.46 6.01
N LEU A 185 -1.83 -1.37 5.30
CA LEU A 185 -0.92 -0.32 4.89
C LEU A 185 -0.58 0.64 6.04
N GLY A 186 0.58 1.28 5.95
CA GLY A 186 1.04 2.32 6.87
C GLY A 186 1.97 1.83 7.99
N HIS A 187 2.19 0.53 8.14
CA HIS A 187 3.16 -0.01 9.11
C HIS A 187 3.83 -1.29 8.60
N SER A 188 4.96 -1.65 9.23
CA SER A 188 5.68 -2.89 8.94
C SER A 188 5.27 -4.00 9.92
N VAL A 189 5.66 -5.25 9.65
CA VAL A 189 5.44 -6.38 10.58
C VAL A 189 6.04 -6.11 11.96
N LEU A 190 7.19 -5.42 12.03
CA LEU A 190 7.84 -5.05 13.30
C LEU A 190 7.01 -4.07 14.14
N GLN A 191 6.10 -3.32 13.51
CA GLN A 191 5.24 -2.33 14.15
C GLN A 191 3.78 -2.82 14.23
N CYS A 192 3.55 -4.11 14.02
CA CYS A 192 2.21 -4.69 13.95
C CYS A 192 1.64 -4.96 15.34
N ARG A 193 0.65 -4.14 15.74
CA ARG A 193 -0.05 -4.29 17.02
C ARG A 193 -0.87 -5.57 17.14
N VAL A 194 -1.30 -6.15 16.02
CA VAL A 194 -2.04 -7.43 16.02
C VAL A 194 -1.09 -8.54 16.44
N LEU A 195 0.06 -8.64 15.76
CA LEU A 195 1.11 -9.60 16.07
C LEU A 195 1.66 -9.42 17.50
N GLU A 196 1.81 -8.18 17.95
CA GLU A 196 2.23 -7.87 19.33
C GLU A 196 1.24 -8.43 20.37
N ARG A 197 -0.07 -8.25 20.13
CA ARG A 197 -1.12 -8.76 21.03
C ARG A 197 -1.17 -10.28 21.05
N GLU A 198 -1.02 -10.93 19.90
CA GLU A 198 -1.00 -12.40 19.79
C GLU A 198 0.18 -12.98 20.57
N LYS A 199 1.39 -12.44 20.37
CA LYS A 199 2.58 -12.83 21.14
C LYS A 199 2.41 -12.64 22.65
N ASN A 200 1.74 -11.57 23.07
CA ASN A 200 1.50 -11.33 24.50
C ASN A 200 0.50 -12.34 25.08
N LYS A 201 -0.54 -12.73 24.32
CA LYS A 201 -1.48 -13.78 24.73
C LYS A 201 -0.81 -15.15 24.83
N GLU A 202 0.03 -15.51 23.88
CA GLU A 202 0.79 -16.77 23.91
C GLU A 202 1.76 -16.86 25.10
N LYS A 203 2.36 -15.73 25.49
CA LYS A 203 3.18 -15.69 26.72
C LYS A 203 2.35 -15.86 27.98
N GLN A 204 1.17 -15.24 28.04
CA GLN A 204 0.26 -15.38 29.17
C GLN A 204 -0.25 -16.81 29.33
N SER A 205 -0.61 -17.49 28.22
CA SER A 205 -1.06 -18.88 28.29
C SER A 205 0.04 -19.84 28.75
N LYS A 206 1.28 -19.65 28.27
CA LYS A 206 2.43 -20.46 28.70
C LYS A 206 2.75 -20.28 30.18
N ASN A 207 2.72 -19.04 30.67
CA ASN A 207 2.95 -18.77 32.10
C ASN A 207 1.86 -19.42 32.98
N GLN A 208 0.59 -19.40 32.53
CA GLN A 208 -0.51 -20.05 33.25
C GLN A 208 -0.38 -21.59 33.26
N GLU A 209 0.05 -22.20 32.15
CA GLU A 209 0.33 -23.64 32.09
C GLU A 209 1.51 -24.04 32.98
N GLU A 210 2.57 -23.23 33.03
CA GLU A 210 3.71 -23.44 33.93
C GLU A 210 3.33 -23.29 35.42
N GLU A 211 2.52 -22.29 35.78
CA GLU A 211 1.99 -22.10 37.14
C GLU A 211 1.02 -23.24 37.56
N GLU A 212 0.18 -23.72 36.65
CA GLU A 212 -0.69 -24.88 36.91
C GLU A 212 0.10 -26.19 37.03
N SER A 213 1.16 -26.38 36.24
CA SER A 213 1.99 -27.58 36.32
C SER A 213 2.79 -27.65 37.62
N THR A 214 3.40 -26.53 38.04
CA THR A 214 4.16 -26.41 39.29
C THR A 214 3.26 -26.54 40.54
N SER A 215 2.04 -26.00 40.50
CA SER A 215 1.07 -26.20 41.59
C SER A 215 0.54 -27.64 41.69
N ARG A 216 0.37 -28.34 40.55
CA ARG A 216 0.01 -29.78 40.53
C ARG A 216 1.13 -30.68 41.05
N GLU A 217 2.39 -30.36 40.77
CA GLU A 217 3.54 -31.08 41.32
C GLU A 217 3.69 -30.88 42.84
N ASN A 218 3.56 -29.64 43.32
CA ASN A 218 3.63 -29.36 44.77
C ASN A 218 2.51 -30.03 45.57
N ASN A 219 1.29 -30.14 45.01
CA ASN A 219 0.19 -30.84 45.68
C ASN A 219 0.37 -32.37 45.73
N ARG A 220 1.12 -32.97 44.80
CA ARG A 220 1.44 -34.42 44.82
C ARG A 220 2.54 -34.77 45.83
N GLY A 221 3.40 -33.82 46.19
CA GLY A 221 4.45 -34.00 47.19
C GLY A 221 3.96 -34.00 48.64
N ASN A 222 2.75 -33.52 48.91
CA ASN A 222 2.26 -33.27 50.27
C ASN A 222 1.30 -34.34 50.83
N THR A 223 1.00 -35.40 50.08
CA THR A 223 0.09 -36.49 50.52
C THR A 223 0.81 -37.69 51.16
N GLY A 224 2.08 -37.53 51.55
CA GLY A 224 2.94 -38.63 51.97
C GLY A 224 3.46 -38.57 53.40
N VAL A 225 2.72 -38.10 54.42
CA VAL A 225 3.06 -38.38 55.83
C VAL A 225 1.78 -38.51 56.68
N THR A 226 1.24 -39.72 56.77
CA THR A 226 0.41 -40.13 57.91
C THR A 226 0.82 -41.54 58.30
N HIS A 227 1.55 -41.67 59.41
CA HIS A 227 1.68 -42.83 60.31
C HIS A 227 2.84 -42.51 61.27
N GLY A 228 2.74 -42.67 62.59
CA GLY A 228 1.68 -43.16 63.46
C GLY A 228 2.08 -42.87 64.91
#